data_AF-A0A377FQX0-F1
#
_entry.id   AF-A0A377FQX0-F1
#
_cell.length_a   1.000
_cell.length_b   1.000
_cell.length_c   1.000
_cell.angle_alpha   90.00
_cell.angle_beta   90.00
_cell.angle_gamma   90.00
#
_symmetry.space_group_name_H-M   'P 1'
#
loop_
_entity.id
_entity.type
_entity.pdbx_description
1 polymer ?
#
loop_
_entity_poly.entity_id
_entity_poly.type
_entity_poly.pdbx_seq_one_letter_code
_entity_poly.pdbx_strand_id
1 'polypeptide(L)'
;MHVSERLLQLYAELDASTRIKIQESIKQNLGDGKPLSVSYEELTGNTSTDLTTDEKSATDFTAWIKDGKKDTTFLPYYVALLENGGVTVKKAIPEIEDTPLIEDVPVREDETTKSRDPIVKQRYMPEAPVPSRAERAKYQRAIEPARPRKKSGAKWLGALVLIGLLIGGGYIGYPYVSALFEPSEQAEEVAAPTEVAEPVAETPAVTEVWLTEKNVSLLSEPNGDNVTYIGDIGDRYDVLEERDDHLLLDLGIDGMTAWAPVASTTTEWGASTVSDDQVLAWIETGVDPTFIKTTVEEYLKFSETELYESLGQPYGRDEDALNDYVFYSGIFFVIQDEAVHAIDWTNTGTTKEEFKRLGTPTIETEDAIVYESPTYSIRMFIGSNGTARIRVTEI
;
A
#
# COMPACT_ATOMS: atom_id res chain seq x y z
N MET A 1 -16.40 8.40 -2.14
CA MET A 1 -15.42 7.86 -1.18
C MET A 1 -15.78 6.40 -0.96
N HIS A 2 -14.85 5.51 -1.29
CA HIS A 2 -15.00 4.07 -1.10
C HIS A 2 -14.99 3.74 0.40
N VAL A 3 -15.73 2.73 0.84
CA VAL A 3 -15.84 2.38 2.28
C VAL A 3 -14.47 2.00 2.86
N SER A 4 -13.59 1.43 2.04
CA SER A 4 -12.19 1.12 2.42
C SER A 4 -11.33 2.39 2.62
N GLU A 5 -11.45 3.40 1.75
CA GLU A 5 -10.75 4.69 1.92
C GLU A 5 -11.17 5.37 3.23
N ARG A 6 -12.47 5.31 3.52
CA ARG A 6 -13.01 5.88 4.76
C ARG A 6 -12.50 5.14 5.98
N LEU A 7 -12.32 3.82 5.89
CA LEU A 7 -11.71 3.04 6.97
C LEU A 7 -10.26 3.47 7.25
N LEU A 8 -9.45 3.67 6.21
CA LEU A 8 -8.06 4.13 6.34
C LEU A 8 -8.01 5.52 6.99
N GLN A 9 -8.88 6.42 6.55
CA GLN A 9 -9.00 7.75 7.16
C GLN A 9 -9.39 7.64 8.65
N LEU A 10 -10.37 6.81 9.01
CA LEU A 10 -10.79 6.62 10.40
C LEU A 10 -9.69 5.96 11.25
N TYR A 11 -8.83 5.13 10.65
CA TYR A 11 -7.67 4.56 11.33
C TYR A 11 -6.56 5.59 11.58
N ALA A 12 -6.49 6.63 10.77
CA ALA A 12 -5.65 7.81 10.99
C ALA A 12 -6.30 8.85 11.93
N GLU A 13 -7.63 8.90 12.01
CA GLU A 13 -8.35 9.87 12.85
C GLU A 13 -8.54 9.40 14.30
N LEU A 14 -8.82 8.11 14.50
CA LEU A 14 -9.12 7.53 15.81
C LEU A 14 -7.87 6.89 16.42
N ASP A 15 -7.68 7.00 17.74
CA ASP A 15 -6.59 6.30 18.43
C ASP A 15 -6.84 4.78 18.49
N ALA A 16 -5.77 4.00 18.65
CA ALA A 16 -5.84 2.54 18.69
C ALA A 16 -6.69 2.00 19.86
N SER A 17 -6.68 2.68 21.01
CA SER A 17 -7.45 2.26 22.19
C SER A 17 -8.95 2.40 21.97
N THR A 18 -9.37 3.46 21.27
CA THR A 18 -10.75 3.71 20.88
C THR A 18 -11.23 2.65 19.88
N ARG A 19 -10.41 2.31 18.89
CA ARG A 19 -10.73 1.23 17.94
C ARG A 19 -10.85 -0.13 18.63
N ILE A 20 -9.95 -0.46 19.56
CA ILE A 20 -10.00 -1.70 20.33
C ILE A 20 -11.28 -1.75 21.18
N LYS A 21 -11.64 -0.67 21.88
CA LYS A 21 -12.89 -0.59 22.65
C LYS A 21 -14.14 -0.80 21.79
N ILE A 22 -14.15 -0.22 20.59
CA ILE A 22 -15.24 -0.42 19.62
C ILE A 22 -15.29 -1.88 19.17
N GLN A 23 -14.16 -2.49 18.82
CA GLN A 23 -14.10 -3.90 18.44
C GLN A 23 -14.55 -4.84 19.57
N GLU A 24 -14.17 -4.56 20.83
CA GLU A 24 -14.62 -5.32 21.99
C GLU A 24 -16.12 -5.18 22.21
N SER A 25 -16.65 -3.96 22.07
CA SER A 25 -18.09 -3.70 22.18
C SER A 25 -18.89 -4.43 21.09
N ILE A 26 -18.37 -4.47 19.86
CA ILE A 26 -18.96 -5.23 18.77
C ILE A 26 -18.96 -6.73 19.10
N LYS A 27 -17.84 -7.29 19.56
CA LYS A 27 -17.75 -8.71 19.93
C LYS A 27 -18.74 -9.07 21.05
N GLN A 28 -18.81 -8.24 22.09
CA GLN A 28 -19.74 -8.45 23.19
C GLN A 28 -21.19 -8.35 22.73
N ASN A 29 -21.51 -7.38 21.86
CA ASN A 29 -22.88 -7.18 21.41
C ASN A 29 -23.34 -8.26 20.43
N LEU A 30 -22.48 -8.71 19.51
CA LEU A 30 -22.80 -9.75 18.54
C LEU A 30 -23.00 -11.12 19.20
N GLY A 31 -22.25 -11.43 20.25
CA GLY A 31 -22.37 -12.68 21.01
C GLY A 31 -22.37 -13.91 20.10
N ASP A 32 -23.36 -14.79 20.29
CA ASP A 32 -23.52 -16.03 19.51
C ASP A 32 -24.16 -15.82 18.13
N GLY A 33 -24.61 -14.60 17.80
CA GLY A 33 -25.24 -14.29 16.51
C GLY A 33 -26.36 -13.26 16.63
N LYS A 34 -26.31 -12.22 15.79
CA LYS A 34 -27.43 -11.30 15.55
C LYS A 34 -27.28 -10.52 14.24
N PRO A 35 -28.35 -9.89 13.73
CA PRO A 35 -28.27 -8.98 12.60
C PRO A 35 -27.38 -7.77 12.88
N LEU A 36 -26.57 -7.35 11.90
CA LEU A 36 -25.69 -6.19 12.04
C LEU A 36 -26.47 -4.88 12.23
N SER A 37 -27.63 -4.74 11.58
CA SER A 37 -28.52 -3.60 11.79
C SER A 37 -29.02 -3.48 13.23
N VAL A 38 -29.37 -4.60 13.86
CA VAL A 38 -29.79 -4.65 15.27
C VAL A 38 -28.61 -4.35 16.20
N SER A 39 -27.44 -4.92 15.92
CA SER A 39 -26.23 -4.65 16.69
C SER A 39 -25.83 -3.17 16.65
N TYR A 40 -25.93 -2.55 15.47
CA TYR A 40 -25.67 -1.13 15.28
C TYR A 40 -26.66 -0.25 16.06
N GLU A 41 -27.95 -0.58 16.02
CA GLU A 41 -28.99 0.14 16.77
C GLU A 41 -28.76 0.03 18.28
N GLU A 42 -28.38 -1.15 18.79
CA GLU A 42 -28.09 -1.34 20.21
C GLU A 42 -26.83 -0.59 20.66
N LEU A 43 -25.80 -0.51 19.81
CA LEU A 43 -24.54 0.15 20.14
C LEU A 43 -24.60 1.67 20.00
N THR A 44 -25.41 2.20 19.09
CA THR A 44 -25.44 3.64 18.77
C THR A 44 -26.75 4.32 19.18
N GLY A 45 -27.84 3.57 19.29
CA GLY A 45 -29.20 4.08 19.41
C GLY A 45 -29.79 4.60 18.09
N ASN A 46 -29.09 4.40 16.96
CA ASN A 46 -29.52 4.85 15.64
C ASN A 46 -29.81 3.64 14.73
N THR A 47 -30.85 3.73 13.91
CA THR A 47 -31.12 2.73 12.86
C THR A 47 -30.34 3.07 11.59
N SER A 48 -29.79 2.05 10.91
CA SER A 48 -29.24 2.20 9.56
C SER A 48 -29.91 1.20 8.63
N THR A 49 -30.46 1.70 7.52
CA THR A 49 -31.11 0.88 6.47
C THR A 49 -30.12 0.22 5.53
N ASP A 50 -28.86 0.64 5.56
CA ASP A 50 -27.82 0.21 4.62
C ASP A 50 -27.04 -1.02 5.13
N LEU A 51 -27.35 -1.46 6.36
CA LEU A 51 -26.73 -2.63 6.99
C LEU A 51 -27.55 -3.89 6.75
N THR A 52 -26.85 -5.00 6.51
CA THR A 52 -27.50 -6.30 6.30
C THR A 52 -28.27 -6.78 7.54
N THR A 53 -29.36 -7.51 7.29
CA THR A 53 -30.13 -8.22 8.30
C THR A 53 -29.63 -9.64 8.55
N ASP A 54 -28.58 -10.07 7.85
CA ASP A 54 -27.97 -11.39 8.03
C ASP A 54 -27.38 -11.52 9.44
N GLU A 55 -27.60 -12.68 10.07
CA GLU A 55 -27.04 -12.97 11.38
C GLU A 55 -25.52 -13.16 11.28
N LYS A 56 -24.81 -12.45 12.15
CA LYS A 56 -23.36 -12.49 12.30
C LYS A 56 -23.01 -12.63 13.77
N SER A 57 -22.04 -13.47 14.08
CA SER A 57 -21.58 -13.72 15.45
C SER A 57 -20.29 -12.98 15.78
N ALA A 58 -19.92 -12.95 17.07
CA ALA A 58 -18.62 -12.47 17.52
C ALA A 58 -17.45 -13.28 16.93
N THR A 59 -17.68 -14.57 16.67
CA THR A 59 -16.71 -15.46 16.02
C THR A 59 -16.52 -15.05 14.56
N ASP A 60 -17.60 -14.77 13.83
CA ASP A 60 -17.54 -14.31 12.44
C ASP A 60 -16.83 -12.96 12.34
N PHE A 61 -17.12 -12.04 13.27
CA PHE A 61 -16.45 -10.75 13.32
C PHE A 61 -14.95 -10.87 13.64
N THR A 62 -14.59 -11.79 14.54
CA THR A 62 -13.17 -12.04 14.88
C THR A 62 -12.43 -12.68 13.72
N ALA A 63 -13.06 -13.64 13.03
CA ALA A 63 -12.51 -14.23 11.81
C ALA A 63 -12.36 -13.17 10.72
N TRP A 64 -13.37 -12.32 10.53
CA TRP A 64 -13.32 -11.22 9.58
C TRP A 64 -12.15 -10.25 9.82
N ILE A 65 -11.91 -9.83 11.07
CA ILE A 65 -10.74 -9.00 11.41
C ILE A 65 -9.44 -9.73 11.05
N LYS A 66 -9.34 -11.02 11.41
CA LYS A 66 -8.14 -11.84 11.21
C LYS A 66 -7.87 -12.13 9.73
N ASP A 67 -8.91 -12.31 8.94
CA ASP A 67 -8.84 -12.67 7.52
C ASP A 67 -8.69 -11.43 6.61
N GLY A 68 -8.33 -10.27 7.18
CA GLY A 68 -8.05 -9.04 6.43
C GLY A 68 -9.30 -8.27 6.02
N LYS A 69 -10.39 -8.36 6.78
CA LYS A 69 -11.63 -7.59 6.59
C LYS A 69 -12.32 -7.76 5.22
N LYS A 70 -12.13 -8.92 4.57
CA LYS A 70 -12.59 -9.21 3.19
C LYS A 70 -14.10 -9.44 3.04
N ASP A 71 -14.84 -9.65 4.13
CA ASP A 71 -16.32 -9.75 4.06
C ASP A 71 -16.92 -8.36 3.86
N THR A 72 -17.55 -8.16 2.70
CA THR A 72 -18.16 -6.90 2.28
C THR A 72 -19.37 -6.50 3.13
N THR A 73 -19.91 -7.40 3.95
CA THR A 73 -21.05 -7.12 4.83
C THR A 73 -20.64 -6.49 6.17
N PHE A 74 -19.48 -6.86 6.71
CA PHE A 74 -18.96 -6.31 7.96
C PHE A 74 -18.28 -4.95 7.78
N LEU A 75 -17.73 -4.68 6.60
CA LEU A 75 -16.98 -3.46 6.33
C LEU A 75 -17.84 -2.18 6.51
N PRO A 76 -19.03 -2.04 5.89
CA PRO A 76 -19.90 -0.87 6.09
C PRO A 76 -20.36 -0.72 7.54
N TYR A 77 -20.68 -1.84 8.21
CA TYR A 77 -21.07 -1.87 9.61
C TYR A 77 -19.97 -1.33 10.53
N TYR A 78 -18.75 -1.82 10.34
CA TYR A 78 -17.61 -1.42 11.14
C TYR A 78 -17.23 0.05 10.91
N VAL A 79 -17.22 0.51 9.65
CA VAL A 79 -16.99 1.91 9.32
C VAL A 79 -18.04 2.81 9.96
N ALA A 80 -19.32 2.48 9.87
CA ALA A 80 -20.39 3.30 10.47
C ALA A 80 -20.27 3.43 12.00
N LEU A 81 -19.77 2.40 12.68
CA LEU A 81 -19.51 2.46 14.13
C LEU A 81 -18.30 3.31 14.49
N LEU A 82 -17.25 3.27 13.66
CA LEU A 82 -16.09 4.14 13.82
C LEU A 82 -16.46 5.61 13.57
N GLU A 83 -17.30 5.89 12.57
CA GLU A 83 -17.75 7.26 12.23
C GLU A 83 -18.60 7.91 13.33
N ASN A 84 -19.41 7.13 14.05
CA ASN A 84 -20.20 7.65 15.16
C ASN A 84 -19.38 7.94 16.43
N GLY A 85 -18.06 7.74 16.40
CA GLY A 85 -17.15 8.20 17.46
C GLY A 85 -17.31 7.49 18.80
N GLY A 86 -18.00 6.34 18.84
CA GLY A 86 -18.16 5.53 20.04
C GLY A 86 -19.56 4.97 20.22
N VAL A 87 -19.63 3.97 21.10
CA VAL A 87 -20.86 3.32 21.56
C VAL A 87 -21.56 4.24 22.54
N THR A 88 -22.71 4.77 22.18
CA THR A 88 -23.61 5.44 23.13
C THR A 88 -24.26 4.36 23.98
N VAL A 89 -23.56 3.90 25.01
CA VAL A 89 -24.09 2.92 25.98
C VAL A 89 -25.28 3.55 26.71
N LYS A 90 -26.50 3.35 26.20
CA LYS A 90 -27.70 3.36 27.04
C LYS A 90 -27.73 2.07 27.84
N LYS A 91 -26.95 2.10 28.92
CA LYS A 91 -27.21 1.49 30.24
C LYS A 91 -27.82 0.07 30.24
N ALA A 92 -26.99 -0.94 30.49
CA ALA A 92 -27.33 -2.09 31.33
C ALA A 92 -26.12 -2.99 31.69
N ILE A 93 -25.08 -2.47 32.36
CA ILE A 93 -24.19 -3.32 33.18
C ILE A 93 -23.88 -2.56 34.47
N PRO A 94 -24.03 -3.16 35.67
CA PRO A 94 -23.80 -2.46 36.93
C PRO A 94 -22.30 -2.25 37.14
N GLU A 95 -21.94 -1.00 37.35
CA GLU A 95 -20.64 -0.54 37.82
C GLU A 95 -20.44 -1.07 39.26
N ILE A 96 -19.48 -1.99 39.45
CA ILE A 96 -19.01 -2.34 40.79
C ILE A 96 -18.01 -1.26 41.16
N GLU A 97 -18.51 -0.27 41.89
CA GLU A 97 -17.77 0.85 42.45
C GLU A 97 -16.94 0.35 43.64
N ASP A 98 -15.62 0.49 43.56
CA ASP A 98 -14.69 0.22 44.67
C ASP A 98 -14.80 1.35 45.73
N THR A 99 -15.45 1.01 46.84
CA THR A 99 -15.26 1.38 48.28
C THR A 99 -14.82 2.80 48.70
N PRO A 100 -15.33 3.35 49.84
CA PRO A 100 -14.78 2.91 51.15
C PRO A 100 -15.77 2.99 52.35
N LEU A 101 -15.70 2.06 53.30
CA LEU A 101 -16.15 2.32 54.67
C LEU A 101 -15.38 1.51 55.73
N ILE A 102 -15.31 2.12 56.91
CA ILE A 102 -14.28 2.08 57.93
C ILE A 102 -14.62 1.08 59.09
N GLU A 103 -13.56 0.60 59.76
CA GLU A 103 -13.40 0.10 61.15
C GLU A 103 -14.00 -1.23 61.68
N ASP A 104 -13.05 -2.00 62.24
CA ASP A 104 -13.04 -2.76 63.51
C ASP A 104 -13.63 -4.19 63.69
N VAL A 105 -12.70 -5.19 63.61
CA VAL A 105 -12.36 -6.28 64.60
C VAL A 105 -13.43 -7.37 64.95
N PRO A 106 -13.11 -8.65 65.34
CA PRO A 106 -11.86 -9.44 65.38
C PRO A 106 -11.88 -10.84 64.71
N VAL A 107 -10.67 -11.37 64.47
CA VAL A 107 -10.15 -12.75 64.69
C VAL A 107 -11.10 -13.96 64.57
N ARG A 108 -10.76 -14.87 63.63
CA ARG A 108 -10.85 -16.31 63.87
C ARG A 108 -9.83 -17.08 63.03
N GLU A 109 -8.94 -17.80 63.71
CA GLU A 109 -8.12 -18.88 63.16
C GLU A 109 -9.03 -20.06 62.79
N ASP A 110 -8.74 -20.75 61.68
CA ASP A 110 -8.71 -22.22 61.66
C ASP A 110 -7.96 -22.77 60.43
N GLU A 111 -7.23 -23.84 60.71
CA GLU A 111 -6.33 -24.62 59.87
C GLU A 111 -7.04 -25.34 58.71
N THR A 112 -6.37 -25.55 57.56
CA THR A 112 -5.84 -26.87 57.12
C THR A 112 -5.49 -26.92 55.63
N THR A 113 -4.35 -27.59 55.40
CA THR A 113 -3.67 -27.99 54.17
C THR A 113 -4.53 -28.79 53.17
N LYS A 114 -4.30 -28.57 51.86
CA LYS A 114 -4.30 -29.64 50.84
C LYS A 114 -3.36 -29.32 49.67
N SER A 115 -2.37 -30.20 49.53
CA SER A 115 -1.42 -30.34 48.42
C SER A 115 -2.12 -30.42 47.05
N ARG A 116 -1.54 -29.79 46.03
CA ARG A 116 -1.86 -30.02 44.62
C ARG A 116 -0.57 -30.23 43.84
N ASP A 117 -0.45 -31.40 43.23
CA ASP A 117 0.67 -31.86 42.42
C ASP A 117 0.95 -30.98 41.18
N PRO A 118 2.18 -31.00 40.63
CA PRO A 118 2.57 -30.13 39.51
C PRO A 118 1.95 -30.59 38.18
N ILE A 119 1.27 -29.66 37.51
CA ILE A 119 0.66 -29.88 36.18
C ILE A 119 1.75 -29.90 35.10
N VAL A 120 1.89 -31.04 34.42
CA VAL A 120 2.71 -31.23 33.23
C VAL A 120 2.02 -30.56 32.02
N LYS A 121 2.69 -29.58 31.39
CA LYS A 121 2.18 -28.92 30.17
C LYS A 121 2.29 -29.87 28.95
N GLN A 122 1.16 -30.22 28.33
CA GLN A 122 1.14 -30.91 27.04
C GLN A 122 1.49 -29.93 25.90
N ARG A 123 2.39 -30.32 24.99
CA ARG A 123 2.65 -29.60 23.74
C ARG A 123 1.49 -29.83 22.78
N TYR A 124 0.93 -28.76 22.24
CA TYR A 124 -0.13 -28.76 21.24
C TYR A 124 0.36 -29.33 19.90
N MET A 125 -0.36 -30.33 19.37
CA MET A 125 -0.27 -30.79 17.97
C MET A 125 -1.54 -30.30 17.26
N PRO A 126 -1.44 -29.63 16.09
CA PRO A 126 -2.63 -29.23 15.34
C PRO A 126 -3.40 -30.46 14.83
N GLU A 127 -4.73 -30.46 15.00
CA GLU A 127 -5.62 -31.58 14.67
C GLU A 127 -5.98 -31.69 13.17
N ALA A 128 -5.48 -30.78 12.32
CA ALA A 128 -5.70 -30.86 10.87
C ALA A 128 -4.39 -30.68 10.10
N PRO A 129 -4.09 -31.55 9.11
CA PRO A 129 -2.91 -31.39 8.26
C PRO A 129 -3.04 -30.09 7.46
N VAL A 130 -2.01 -29.26 7.51
CA VAL A 130 -1.90 -28.04 6.71
C VAL A 130 -2.01 -28.43 5.22
N PRO A 131 -2.98 -27.89 4.45
CA PRO A 131 -3.16 -28.28 3.06
C PRO A 131 -1.95 -27.88 2.24
N SER A 132 -1.52 -28.80 1.36
CA SER A 132 -0.31 -28.65 0.55
C SER A 132 -0.45 -27.54 -0.50
N ARG A 133 0.69 -27.06 -1.03
CA ARG A 133 0.78 -26.02 -2.07
C ARG A 133 -0.15 -26.27 -3.28
N ALA A 134 -0.40 -27.55 -3.61
CA ALA A 134 -1.27 -27.96 -4.71
C ALA A 134 -2.78 -27.92 -4.39
N GLU A 135 -3.17 -28.00 -3.12
CA GLU A 135 -4.58 -27.86 -2.70
C GLU A 135 -5.00 -26.39 -2.59
N ARG A 136 -4.08 -25.50 -2.20
CA ARG A 136 -4.34 -24.04 -2.18
C ARG A 136 -4.63 -23.47 -3.57
N ALA A 137 -3.98 -24.00 -4.61
CA ALA A 137 -4.21 -23.60 -6.00
C ALA A 137 -5.61 -23.97 -6.53
N LYS A 138 -6.35 -24.90 -5.88
CA LYS A 138 -7.72 -25.28 -6.31
C LYS A 138 -8.80 -24.33 -5.79
N TYR A 139 -8.52 -23.58 -4.72
CA TYR A 139 -9.48 -22.65 -4.11
C TYR A 139 -9.30 -21.20 -4.57
N GLN A 140 -8.24 -20.89 -5.30
CA GLN A 140 -8.20 -19.70 -6.14
C GLN A 140 -9.20 -19.88 -7.27
N ARG A 141 -10.41 -19.32 -7.09
CA ARG A 141 -11.31 -19.08 -8.22
C ARG A 141 -10.48 -18.34 -9.27
N ALA A 142 -10.45 -18.89 -10.47
CA ALA A 142 -9.91 -18.23 -11.64
C ALA A 142 -10.56 -16.84 -11.73
N ILE A 143 -9.83 -15.82 -11.29
CA ILE A 143 -10.11 -14.44 -11.68
C ILE A 143 -9.97 -14.47 -13.20
N GLU A 144 -11.04 -14.16 -13.91
CA GLU A 144 -10.97 -14.06 -15.35
C GLU A 144 -9.90 -13.01 -15.67
N PRO A 145 -8.79 -13.39 -16.32
CA PRO A 145 -7.77 -12.41 -16.68
C PRO A 145 -8.42 -11.36 -17.58
N ALA A 146 -8.15 -10.09 -17.31
CA ALA A 146 -8.44 -9.00 -18.23
C ALA A 146 -8.05 -9.46 -19.64
N ARG A 147 -9.02 -9.37 -20.57
CA ARG A 147 -8.99 -9.98 -21.90
C ARG A 147 -7.56 -10.01 -22.46
N PRO A 148 -7.01 -11.18 -22.81
CA PRO A 148 -5.69 -11.22 -23.43
C PRO A 148 -5.74 -10.35 -24.67
N ARG A 149 -4.84 -9.36 -24.70
CA ARG A 149 -4.58 -8.48 -25.84
C ARG A 149 -4.67 -9.33 -27.10
N LYS A 150 -5.58 -9.00 -28.03
CA LYS A 150 -5.57 -9.59 -29.37
C LYS A 150 -4.16 -9.37 -29.91
N LYS A 151 -3.35 -10.43 -30.00
CA LYS A 151 -2.03 -10.38 -30.62
C LYS A 151 -2.22 -9.81 -32.01
N SER A 152 -1.81 -8.55 -32.21
CA SER A 152 -1.85 -7.90 -33.52
C SER A 152 -0.72 -8.44 -34.40
N GLY A 153 -0.74 -9.74 -34.68
CA GLY A 153 0.17 -10.41 -35.61
C GLY A 153 -0.06 -10.01 -37.08
N ALA A 154 -1.07 -9.19 -37.36
CA ALA A 154 -1.42 -8.75 -38.71
C ALA A 154 -0.63 -7.52 -39.20
N LYS A 155 0.02 -6.74 -38.32
CA LYS A 155 0.77 -5.54 -38.73
C LYS A 155 2.13 -5.87 -39.38
N TRP A 156 2.75 -6.99 -39.01
CA TRP A 156 4.01 -7.49 -39.58
C TRP A 156 3.84 -8.06 -41.01
N LEU A 157 2.69 -8.70 -41.29
CA LEU A 157 2.42 -9.29 -42.61
C LEU A 157 2.22 -8.21 -43.69
N GLY A 158 1.64 -7.05 -43.32
CA GLY A 158 1.55 -5.90 -44.22
C GLY A 158 2.91 -5.32 -44.59
N ALA A 159 3.83 -5.24 -43.61
CA ALA A 159 5.20 -4.77 -43.85
C ALA A 159 6.01 -5.73 -44.73
N LEU A 160 5.85 -7.06 -44.57
CA LEU A 160 6.51 -8.04 -45.42
C LEU A 160 5.98 -8.04 -46.87
N VAL A 161 4.69 -7.79 -47.08
CA VAL A 161 4.13 -7.63 -48.44
C VAL A 161 4.65 -6.34 -49.08
N LEU A 162 4.82 -5.25 -48.31
CA LEU A 162 5.38 -4.00 -48.82
C LEU A 162 6.88 -4.13 -49.17
N ILE A 163 7.66 -4.83 -48.34
CA ILE A 163 9.08 -5.14 -48.59
C ILE A 163 9.22 -6.10 -49.78
N GLY A 164 8.35 -7.10 -49.90
CA GLY A 164 8.31 -8.00 -51.06
C GLY A 164 7.95 -7.27 -52.36
N LEU A 165 7.04 -6.29 -52.32
CA LEU A 165 6.69 -5.45 -53.47
C LEU A 165 7.79 -4.45 -53.84
N LEU A 166 8.55 -3.92 -52.86
CA LEU A 166 9.68 -3.03 -53.11
C LEU A 166 10.89 -3.78 -53.70
N ILE A 167 11.16 -5.00 -53.22
CA ILE A 167 12.25 -5.85 -53.75
C ILE A 167 11.86 -6.43 -55.12
N GLY A 168 10.59 -6.82 -55.33
CA GLY A 168 10.10 -7.33 -56.60
C GLY A 168 9.89 -6.26 -57.68
N GLY A 169 9.50 -5.03 -57.29
CA GLY A 169 9.28 -3.90 -58.20
C GLY A 169 10.57 -3.26 -58.72
N GLY A 170 11.66 -3.30 -57.93
CA GLY A 170 12.96 -2.76 -58.34
C GLY A 170 13.63 -3.54 -59.46
N TYR A 171 13.40 -4.86 -59.56
CA TYR A 171 14.08 -5.71 -60.55
C TYR A 171 13.54 -5.57 -61.98
N ILE A 172 12.29 -5.11 -62.14
CA ILE A 172 11.66 -4.93 -63.46
C ILE A 172 11.91 -3.52 -64.03
N GLY A 173 12.15 -2.52 -63.16
CA GLY A 173 12.47 -1.15 -63.56
C GLY A 173 13.97 -0.86 -63.81
N TYR A 174 14.86 -1.71 -63.31
CA TYR A 174 16.32 -1.51 -63.39
C TYR A 174 16.88 -1.30 -64.82
N PRO A 175 16.44 -2.02 -65.88
CA PRO A 175 16.96 -1.77 -67.23
C PRO A 175 16.45 -0.47 -67.88
N TYR A 176 15.41 0.17 -67.31
CA TYR A 176 14.88 1.44 -67.85
C TYR A 176 15.55 2.68 -67.24
N VAL A 177 16.21 2.56 -66.08
CA VAL A 177 16.91 3.68 -65.41
C VAL A 177 18.42 3.61 -65.61
N SER A 178 19.00 2.43 -65.85
CA SER A 178 20.43 2.26 -66.13
C SER A 178 20.89 2.87 -67.46
N ALA A 179 19.96 3.23 -68.36
CA ALA A 179 20.27 3.92 -69.63
C ALA A 179 20.51 5.43 -69.47
N LEU A 180 20.27 6.00 -68.28
CA LEU A 180 20.45 7.43 -68.01
C LEU A 180 21.82 7.79 -67.43
N PHE A 181 22.63 6.80 -67.05
CA PHE A 181 23.91 7.03 -66.39
C PHE A 181 24.95 6.03 -66.89
N GLU A 182 25.46 6.26 -68.10
CA GLU A 182 26.78 5.74 -68.48
C GLU A 182 27.89 6.63 -67.88
N PRO A 183 29.04 6.05 -67.48
CA PRO A 183 30.02 6.68 -66.61
C PRO A 183 31.19 7.29 -67.40
N SER A 184 31.65 8.50 -67.04
CA SER A 184 32.96 8.99 -67.49
C SER A 184 34.05 8.61 -66.49
N GLU A 185 35.04 7.86 -66.96
CA GLU A 185 36.27 7.48 -66.27
C GLU A 185 37.02 8.67 -65.68
N GLN A 186 37.41 8.58 -64.40
CA GLN A 186 38.74 9.02 -63.96
C GLN A 186 39.17 8.31 -62.68
N ALA A 187 40.48 8.06 -62.63
CA ALA A 187 41.17 7.05 -61.85
C ALA A 187 41.45 7.41 -60.38
N GLU A 188 41.35 6.38 -59.54
CA GLU A 188 42.33 5.92 -58.53
C GLU A 188 42.92 6.94 -57.54
N GLU A 189 42.45 6.91 -56.28
CA GLU A 189 43.35 6.75 -55.12
C GLU A 189 42.59 6.17 -53.91
N VAL A 190 43.24 5.22 -53.24
CA VAL A 190 42.69 4.31 -52.23
C VAL A 190 42.55 5.01 -50.88
N ALA A 191 41.35 5.02 -50.31
CA ALA A 191 41.11 5.27 -48.89
C ALA A 191 40.26 4.14 -48.29
N ALA A 192 40.65 3.71 -47.09
CA ALA A 192 40.12 2.57 -46.34
C ALA A 192 38.58 2.54 -46.23
N PRO A 193 37.95 1.35 -46.10
CA PRO A 193 36.51 1.25 -45.99
C PRO A 193 36.07 1.93 -44.69
N THR A 194 35.36 3.04 -44.83
CA THR A 194 34.62 3.62 -43.71
C THR A 194 33.43 2.69 -43.47
N GLU A 195 33.46 1.97 -42.35
CA GLU A 195 32.27 1.28 -41.83
C GLU A 195 31.17 2.33 -41.69
N VAL A 196 30.15 2.22 -42.55
CA VAL A 196 28.89 2.94 -42.37
C VAL A 196 28.24 2.29 -41.15
N ALA A 197 28.41 2.92 -40.00
CA ALA A 197 27.65 2.57 -38.80
C ALA A 197 26.16 2.62 -39.16
N GLU A 198 25.46 1.49 -39.00
CA GLU A 198 24.01 1.46 -39.01
C GLU A 198 23.49 2.51 -38.01
N PRO A 199 22.42 3.27 -38.33
CA PRO A 199 21.83 4.17 -37.36
C PRO A 199 21.30 3.32 -36.20
N VAL A 200 22.07 3.28 -35.11
CA VAL A 200 21.58 2.80 -33.82
C VAL A 200 20.42 3.73 -33.49
N ALA A 201 19.20 3.21 -33.56
CA ALA A 201 18.04 3.93 -33.07
C ALA A 201 18.32 4.24 -31.60
N GLU A 202 18.52 5.53 -31.29
CA GLU A 202 18.56 5.99 -29.91
C GLU A 202 17.24 5.56 -29.27
N THR A 203 17.31 4.62 -28.33
CA THR A 203 16.19 4.32 -27.45
C THR A 203 15.77 5.67 -26.83
N PRO A 204 14.50 6.09 -26.96
CA PRO A 204 14.08 7.34 -26.37
C PRO A 204 14.43 7.33 -24.88
N ALA A 205 15.04 8.40 -24.39
CA ALA A 205 15.36 8.54 -22.97
C ALA A 205 14.05 8.39 -22.19
N VAL A 206 14.01 7.42 -21.28
CA VAL A 206 12.91 7.27 -20.35
C VAL A 206 12.87 8.55 -19.51
N THR A 207 11.74 9.24 -19.54
CA THR A 207 11.55 10.48 -18.79
C THR A 207 10.95 10.08 -17.45
N GLU A 208 11.67 10.35 -16.35
CA GLU A 208 11.16 10.14 -14.99
C GLU A 208 10.40 11.39 -14.52
N VAL A 209 9.33 11.16 -13.76
CA VAL A 209 8.60 12.23 -13.07
C VAL A 209 8.33 11.86 -11.61
N TRP A 210 8.23 12.88 -10.76
CA TRP A 210 7.85 12.77 -9.36
C TRP A 210 6.47 13.37 -9.12
N LEU A 211 5.71 12.77 -8.22
CA LEU A 211 4.44 13.33 -7.73
C LEU A 211 4.70 14.50 -6.76
N THR A 212 3.99 15.61 -6.95
CA THR A 212 4.25 16.86 -6.21
C THR A 212 3.23 17.18 -5.11
N GLU A 213 2.12 16.45 -5.06
CA GLU A 213 1.07 16.65 -4.06
C GLU A 213 1.03 15.48 -3.08
N LYS A 214 0.53 15.74 -1.87
CA LYS A 214 0.48 14.76 -0.77
C LYS A 214 -0.03 13.39 -1.22
N ASN A 215 -1.16 13.37 -1.91
CA ASN A 215 -1.77 12.19 -2.52
C ASN A 215 -2.25 12.58 -3.93
N VAL A 216 -1.89 11.80 -4.95
CA VAL A 216 -2.32 12.01 -6.34
C VAL A 216 -3.14 10.81 -6.80
N SER A 217 -4.37 11.06 -7.26
CA SER A 217 -5.19 10.03 -7.89
C SER A 217 -4.65 9.70 -9.28
N LEU A 218 -4.15 8.48 -9.45
CA LEU A 218 -3.74 7.94 -10.74
C LEU A 218 -4.90 7.19 -11.38
N LEU A 219 -5.27 7.57 -12.59
CA LEU A 219 -6.53 7.19 -13.23
C LEU A 219 -6.35 6.07 -14.24
N SER A 220 -7.40 5.29 -14.49
CA SER A 220 -7.36 4.25 -15.53
C SER A 220 -7.34 4.84 -16.96
N GLU A 221 -7.87 6.06 -17.13
CA GLU A 221 -7.96 6.78 -18.39
C GLU A 221 -7.71 8.29 -18.13
N PRO A 222 -7.13 9.03 -19.09
CA PRO A 222 -6.89 10.46 -18.90
C PRO A 222 -8.22 11.21 -18.83
N ASN A 223 -8.33 12.16 -17.91
CA ASN A 223 -9.57 12.88 -17.61
C ASN A 223 -10.76 12.00 -17.20
N GLY A 224 -10.51 10.74 -16.82
CA GLY A 224 -11.49 9.86 -16.22
C GLY A 224 -11.74 10.19 -14.74
N ASP A 225 -12.68 9.49 -14.13
CA ASP A 225 -12.98 9.55 -12.69
C ASP A 225 -12.60 8.27 -11.95
N ASN A 226 -12.25 7.22 -12.69
CA ASN A 226 -11.89 5.93 -12.13
C ASN A 226 -10.42 5.89 -11.70
N VAL A 227 -10.21 5.86 -10.38
CA VAL A 227 -8.89 5.80 -9.75
C VAL A 227 -8.36 4.36 -9.77
N THR A 228 -7.20 4.16 -10.36
CA THR A 228 -6.45 2.90 -10.36
C THR A 228 -5.56 2.77 -9.13
N TYR A 229 -4.89 3.86 -8.75
CA TYR A 229 -3.95 3.90 -7.63
C TYR A 229 -3.88 5.31 -7.05
N ILE A 230 -3.48 5.45 -5.79
CA ILE A 230 -3.20 6.74 -5.17
C ILE A 230 -1.71 6.77 -4.87
N GLY A 231 -0.96 7.59 -5.61
CA GLY A 231 0.45 7.80 -5.36
C GLY A 231 0.68 8.86 -4.28
N ASP A 232 1.76 8.69 -3.53
CA ASP A 232 2.17 9.65 -2.51
C ASP A 232 3.13 10.68 -3.11
N ILE A 233 3.22 11.86 -2.48
CA ILE A 233 4.25 12.85 -2.81
C ILE A 233 5.65 12.21 -2.83
N GLY A 234 6.42 12.53 -3.86
CA GLY A 234 7.77 12.01 -4.06
C GLY A 234 7.86 10.59 -4.59
N ASP A 235 6.74 9.92 -4.88
CA ASP A 235 6.79 8.71 -5.69
C ASP A 235 7.29 9.06 -7.10
N ARG A 236 8.20 8.23 -7.60
CA ARG A 236 8.89 8.39 -8.88
C ARG A 236 8.42 7.32 -9.85
N TYR A 237 8.10 7.74 -11.08
CA TYR A 237 7.63 6.83 -12.13
C TYR A 237 8.21 7.19 -13.49
N ASP A 238 8.33 6.17 -14.33
CA ASP A 238 8.69 6.32 -15.74
C ASP A 238 7.48 6.77 -16.56
N VAL A 239 7.66 7.78 -17.41
CA VAL A 239 6.64 8.24 -18.35
C VAL A 239 6.67 7.38 -19.61
N LEU A 240 5.53 6.75 -19.91
CA LEU A 240 5.32 5.92 -21.10
C LEU A 240 4.65 6.70 -22.25
N GLU A 241 3.72 7.60 -21.93
CA GLU A 241 2.94 8.38 -22.90
C GLU A 241 2.44 9.69 -22.26
N GLU A 242 2.21 10.74 -23.06
CA GLU A 242 1.52 11.96 -22.65
C GLU A 242 0.28 12.18 -23.53
N ARG A 243 -0.86 12.49 -22.90
CA ARG A 243 -2.13 12.74 -23.58
C ARG A 243 -3.09 13.55 -22.71
N ASP A 244 -3.71 14.58 -23.29
CA ASP A 244 -4.78 15.36 -22.68
C ASP A 244 -4.45 15.87 -21.25
N ASP A 245 -3.29 16.53 -21.10
CA ASP A 245 -2.74 17.03 -19.82
C ASP A 245 -2.50 15.95 -18.75
N HIS A 246 -2.34 14.69 -19.17
CA HIS A 246 -1.99 13.56 -18.32
C HIS A 246 -0.79 12.78 -18.86
N LEU A 247 -0.04 12.17 -17.95
CA LEU A 247 1.08 11.27 -18.22
C LEU A 247 0.67 9.83 -17.90
N LEU A 248 0.84 8.91 -18.83
CA LEU A 248 0.77 7.48 -18.55
C LEU A 248 2.07 7.05 -17.88
N LEU A 249 1.97 6.63 -16.64
CA LEU A 249 3.09 6.20 -15.81
C LEU A 249 3.20 4.68 -15.77
N ASP A 250 4.42 4.16 -15.78
CA ASP A 250 4.71 2.77 -15.39
C ASP A 250 4.78 2.69 -13.86
N LEU A 251 3.92 1.86 -13.26
CA LEU A 251 3.89 1.68 -11.81
C LEU A 251 4.89 0.62 -11.33
N GLY A 252 5.67 0.01 -12.24
CA GLY A 252 6.81 -0.84 -11.91
C GLY A 252 6.46 -2.28 -11.48
N ILE A 253 5.17 -2.60 -11.29
CA ILE A 253 4.70 -3.93 -10.87
C ILE A 253 3.78 -4.52 -11.92
N ASP A 254 4.05 -5.76 -12.35
CA ASP A 254 3.18 -6.55 -13.24
C ASP A 254 2.70 -5.84 -14.52
N GLY A 255 3.46 -4.84 -14.99
CA GLY A 255 3.09 -4.01 -16.14
C GLY A 255 1.85 -3.14 -15.89
N MET A 256 1.55 -2.82 -14.63
CA MET A 256 0.51 -1.88 -14.25
C MET A 256 0.89 -0.46 -14.68
N THR A 257 -0.10 0.25 -15.21
CA THR A 257 0.06 1.63 -15.67
C THR A 257 -1.14 2.45 -15.24
N ALA A 258 -0.94 3.74 -15.01
CA ALA A 258 -2.02 4.67 -14.67
C ALA A 258 -1.70 6.09 -15.15
N TRP A 259 -2.74 6.90 -15.31
CA TRP A 259 -2.65 8.28 -15.80
C TRP A 259 -2.55 9.26 -14.64
N ALA A 260 -1.46 10.03 -14.57
CA ALA A 260 -1.28 11.13 -13.63
C ALA A 260 -1.57 12.48 -14.30
N PRO A 261 -2.22 13.44 -13.63
CA PRO A 261 -2.32 14.81 -14.11
C PRO A 261 -0.94 15.46 -14.20
N VAL A 262 -0.60 16.10 -15.33
CA VAL A 262 0.69 16.80 -15.50
C VAL A 262 0.90 17.85 -14.40
N ALA A 263 -0.17 18.54 -14.00
CA ALA A 263 -0.13 19.57 -12.96
C ALA A 263 0.30 19.07 -11.57
N SER A 264 0.21 17.76 -11.32
CA SER A 264 0.59 17.10 -10.07
C SER A 264 1.93 16.36 -10.19
N THR A 265 2.70 16.63 -11.25
CA THR A 265 3.98 15.99 -11.54
C THR A 265 5.08 17.02 -11.79
N THR A 266 6.34 16.62 -11.61
CA THR A 266 7.52 17.42 -11.98
C THR A 266 8.62 16.52 -12.54
N THR A 267 9.39 17.03 -13.50
CA THR A 267 10.69 16.46 -13.92
C THR A 267 11.86 17.07 -13.15
N GLU A 268 11.62 18.14 -12.39
CA GLU A 268 12.60 18.83 -11.57
C GLU A 268 12.38 18.42 -10.10
N TRP A 269 13.26 17.56 -9.59
CA TRP A 269 13.25 17.12 -8.20
C TRP A 269 14.39 17.78 -7.42
N GLY A 270 14.10 18.24 -6.20
CA GLY A 270 15.09 18.91 -5.35
C GLY A 270 16.29 18.00 -5.07
N ALA A 271 17.50 18.57 -5.08
CA ALA A 271 18.68 17.79 -4.70
C ALA A 271 18.59 17.40 -3.21
N SER A 272 19.01 16.17 -2.89
CA SER A 272 19.18 15.70 -1.52
C SER A 272 20.05 16.68 -0.71
N THR A 273 19.57 17.08 0.46
CA THR A 273 20.29 17.99 1.38
C THR A 273 20.61 17.36 2.73
N VAL A 274 20.20 16.10 2.96
CA VAL A 274 20.40 15.35 4.20
C VAL A 274 21.17 14.06 3.94
N SER A 275 21.98 13.61 4.90
CA SER A 275 22.67 12.31 4.82
C SER A 275 21.82 11.17 5.38
N ASP A 276 22.16 9.93 5.04
CA ASP A 276 21.48 8.74 5.59
C ASP A 276 21.54 8.73 7.13
N ASP A 277 22.71 9.03 7.70
CA ASP A 277 22.89 9.18 9.15
C ASP A 277 21.94 10.21 9.79
N GLN A 278 21.63 11.31 9.09
CA GLN A 278 20.70 12.32 9.60
C GLN A 278 19.26 11.81 9.59
N VAL A 279 18.87 11.09 8.54
CA VAL A 279 17.54 10.47 8.44
C VAL A 279 17.37 9.42 9.54
N LEU A 280 18.33 8.50 9.67
CA LEU A 280 18.26 7.42 10.66
C LEU A 280 18.27 7.95 12.10
N ALA A 281 19.17 8.90 12.43
CA ALA A 281 19.21 9.52 13.75
C ALA A 281 17.92 10.31 14.08
N TRP A 282 17.29 10.91 13.07
CA TRP A 282 16.01 11.56 13.25
C TRP A 282 14.92 10.53 13.57
N ILE A 283 14.85 9.40 12.86
CA ILE A 283 13.84 8.37 13.12
C ILE A 283 14.00 7.80 14.54
N GLU A 284 15.23 7.56 15.00
CA GLU A 284 15.48 7.05 16.36
C GLU A 284 14.90 7.93 17.48
N THR A 285 14.73 9.23 17.24
CA THR A 285 14.29 10.20 18.25
C THR A 285 12.93 10.85 17.94
N GLY A 286 12.52 10.85 16.68
CA GLY A 286 11.37 11.58 16.15
C GLY A 286 10.10 10.75 16.00
N VAL A 287 10.16 9.43 16.15
CA VAL A 287 9.00 8.54 16.14
C VAL A 287 9.02 7.58 17.33
N ASP A 288 7.89 6.91 17.58
CA ASP A 288 7.78 5.92 18.66
C ASP A 288 8.63 4.67 18.35
N PRO A 289 9.66 4.35 19.16
CA PRO A 289 10.53 3.21 18.93
C PRO A 289 9.94 1.89 19.44
N THR A 290 8.76 1.88 20.08
CA THR A 290 8.22 0.72 20.81
C THR A 290 8.19 -0.59 19.99
N PHE A 291 8.03 -0.50 18.67
CA PHE A 291 7.99 -1.66 17.78
C PHE A 291 9.29 -1.97 17.06
N ILE A 292 10.26 -1.07 17.09
CA ILE A 292 11.54 -1.28 16.41
C ILE A 292 12.40 -2.18 17.32
N LYS A 293 12.37 -3.49 17.09
CA LYS A 293 13.19 -4.46 17.85
C LYS A 293 14.64 -4.52 17.37
N THR A 294 14.93 -3.90 16.22
CA THR A 294 16.25 -3.80 15.61
C THR A 294 16.46 -2.39 15.02
N THR A 295 17.14 -2.22 13.89
CA THR A 295 17.28 -0.93 13.18
C THR A 295 16.26 -0.79 12.05
N VAL A 296 15.95 0.45 11.67
CA VAL A 296 15.12 0.77 10.49
C VAL A 296 15.69 0.13 9.23
N GLU A 297 17.01 0.19 9.08
CA GLU A 297 17.73 -0.37 7.93
C GLU A 297 17.56 -1.88 7.81
N GLU A 298 17.51 -2.60 8.94
CA GLU A 298 17.25 -4.04 8.92
C GLU A 298 15.81 -4.34 8.52
N TYR A 299 14.83 -3.58 9.05
CA TYR A 299 13.43 -3.77 8.68
C TYR A 299 13.17 -3.55 7.19
N LEU A 300 13.78 -2.53 6.57
CA LEU A 300 13.66 -2.28 5.13
C LEU A 300 14.28 -3.40 4.27
N LYS A 301 15.11 -4.27 4.86
CA LYS A 301 15.70 -5.43 4.17
C LYS A 301 14.94 -6.73 4.42
N PHE A 302 13.91 -6.72 5.26
CA PHE A 302 13.17 -7.93 5.59
C PHE A 302 12.24 -8.33 4.45
N SER A 303 12.17 -9.63 4.21
CA SER A 303 11.00 -10.24 3.60
C SER A 303 9.78 -10.15 4.51
N GLU A 304 8.58 -10.31 3.95
CA GLU A 304 7.32 -10.41 4.70
C GLU A 304 7.42 -11.49 5.80
N THR A 305 8.07 -12.61 5.48
CA THR A 305 8.24 -13.73 6.43
C THR A 305 9.16 -13.32 7.59
N GLU A 306 10.30 -12.70 7.32
CA GLU A 306 11.23 -12.24 8.36
C GLU A 306 10.60 -11.16 9.24
N LEU A 307 9.81 -10.27 8.66
CA LEU A 307 9.04 -9.27 9.41
C LEU A 307 8.11 -9.94 10.42
N TYR A 308 7.37 -10.97 10.01
CA TYR A 308 6.46 -11.68 10.90
C TYR A 308 7.16 -12.55 11.93
N GLU A 309 8.31 -13.10 11.62
CA GLU A 309 9.14 -13.81 12.61
C GLU A 309 9.66 -12.84 13.66
N SER A 310 10.06 -11.63 13.26
CA SER A 310 10.55 -10.59 14.15
C SER A 310 9.46 -9.98 15.03
N LEU A 311 8.34 -9.56 14.44
CA LEU A 311 7.28 -8.80 15.13
C LEU A 311 6.11 -9.66 15.61
N GLY A 312 5.97 -10.87 15.10
CA GLY A 312 4.75 -11.66 15.21
C GLY A 312 3.77 -11.32 14.08
N GLN A 313 2.59 -11.92 14.12
CA GLN A 313 1.56 -11.64 13.12
C GLN A 313 0.97 -10.23 13.32
N PRO A 314 0.71 -9.48 12.23
CA PRO A 314 0.06 -8.18 12.32
C PRO A 314 -1.38 -8.34 12.84
N TYR A 315 -1.93 -7.32 13.50
CA TYR A 315 -3.33 -7.37 13.96
C TYR A 315 -4.31 -7.14 12.82
N GLY A 316 -3.85 -6.56 11.71
CA GLY A 316 -4.65 -6.26 10.55
C GLY A 316 -3.80 -6.23 9.29
N ARG A 317 -4.46 -6.47 8.16
CA ARG A 317 -3.88 -6.33 6.83
C ARG A 317 -4.86 -5.57 5.93
N ASP A 318 -4.33 -4.94 4.90
CA ASP A 318 -5.07 -4.35 3.78
C ASP A 318 -4.25 -4.52 2.50
N GLU A 319 -4.87 -4.41 1.33
CA GLU A 319 -4.20 -4.58 0.04
C GLU A 319 -4.75 -3.57 -0.97
N ASP A 320 -3.88 -2.96 -1.76
CA ASP A 320 -4.26 -2.21 -2.97
C ASP A 320 -3.69 -2.86 -4.23
N ALA A 321 -3.74 -2.15 -5.36
CA ALA A 321 -3.27 -2.69 -6.63
C ALA A 321 -1.75 -2.98 -6.65
N LEU A 322 -0.95 -2.28 -5.85
CA LEU A 322 0.51 -2.37 -5.84
C LEU A 322 1.06 -2.96 -4.54
N ASN A 323 0.38 -2.71 -3.42
CA ASN A 323 0.95 -2.87 -2.10
C ASN A 323 0.08 -3.70 -1.16
N ASP A 324 0.73 -4.52 -0.36
CA ASP A 324 0.16 -5.13 0.83
C ASP A 324 0.53 -4.30 2.06
N TYR A 325 -0.44 -4.01 2.93
CA TYR A 325 -0.24 -3.22 4.14
C TYR A 325 -0.41 -4.09 5.38
N VAL A 326 0.57 -4.08 6.27
CA VAL A 326 0.55 -4.91 7.48
C VAL A 326 0.62 -4.04 8.73
N PHE A 327 -0.45 -4.09 9.55
CA PHE A 327 -0.68 -3.13 10.63
C PHE A 327 -0.31 -3.66 12.01
N TYR A 328 0.46 -2.84 12.72
CA TYR A 328 0.80 -2.96 14.14
C TYR A 328 0.39 -1.67 14.87
N SER A 329 0.50 -1.66 16.20
CA SER A 329 -0.03 -0.53 16.99
C SER A 329 0.85 0.69 16.78
N GLY A 330 0.34 1.72 16.10
CA GLY A 330 1.09 2.96 15.83
C GLY A 330 2.08 2.88 14.67
N ILE A 331 2.27 1.70 14.06
CA ILE A 331 3.18 1.51 12.92
C ILE A 331 2.55 0.53 11.92
N PHE A 332 2.77 0.71 10.63
CA PHE A 332 2.48 -0.30 9.61
C PHE A 332 3.64 -0.38 8.62
N PHE A 333 3.73 -1.51 7.93
CA PHE A 333 4.71 -1.73 6.88
C PHE A 333 3.99 -1.87 5.55
N VAL A 334 4.61 -1.32 4.50
CA VAL A 334 4.21 -1.53 3.12
C VAL A 334 5.05 -2.66 2.58
N ILE A 335 4.39 -3.70 2.08
CA ILE A 335 5.00 -4.90 1.51
C ILE A 335 4.73 -4.87 0.01
N GLN A 336 5.80 -5.04 -0.76
CA GLN A 336 5.78 -5.12 -2.21
C GLN A 336 6.68 -6.29 -2.61
N ASP A 337 6.21 -7.16 -3.51
CA ASP A 337 6.95 -8.37 -3.94
C ASP A 337 7.50 -9.23 -2.78
N GLU A 338 6.67 -9.45 -1.76
CA GLU A 338 7.02 -10.20 -0.53
C GLU A 338 8.17 -9.58 0.30
N ALA A 339 8.52 -8.30 0.07
CA ALA A 339 9.55 -7.56 0.78
C ALA A 339 9.03 -6.26 1.40
N VAL A 340 9.64 -5.82 2.50
CA VAL A 340 9.34 -4.52 3.10
C VAL A 340 9.83 -3.40 2.18
N HIS A 341 8.91 -2.58 1.69
CA HIS A 341 9.21 -1.43 0.85
C HIS A 341 9.19 -0.12 1.63
N ALA A 342 8.31 -0.01 2.63
CA ALA A 342 8.20 1.18 3.48
C ALA A 342 7.86 0.84 4.92
N ILE A 343 8.20 1.77 5.82
CA ILE A 343 7.76 1.77 7.21
C ILE A 343 7.05 3.08 7.50
N ASP A 344 5.84 2.99 8.05
CA ASP A 344 4.99 4.13 8.38
C ASP A 344 4.67 4.16 9.87
N TRP A 345 5.05 5.24 10.54
CA TRP A 345 4.58 5.58 11.89
C TRP A 345 3.33 6.45 11.78
N THR A 346 2.27 6.04 12.46
CA THR A 346 0.96 6.70 12.44
C THR A 346 0.71 7.45 13.74
N ASN A 347 -0.10 8.52 13.68
CA ASN A 347 -0.48 9.31 14.86
C ASN A 347 0.72 9.85 15.65
N THR A 348 1.79 10.22 14.95
CA THR A 348 2.97 10.80 15.59
C THR A 348 2.61 12.19 16.15
N GLY A 349 3.18 12.52 17.31
CA GLY A 349 3.09 13.85 17.91
C GLY A 349 4.04 14.88 17.27
N THR A 350 4.75 14.48 16.22
CA THR A 350 5.78 15.26 15.54
C THR A 350 5.16 16.43 14.79
N THR A 351 5.59 17.63 15.14
CA THR A 351 5.15 18.86 14.47
C THR A 351 5.89 19.10 13.16
N LYS A 352 5.29 19.91 12.27
CA LYS A 352 5.93 20.31 11.00
C LYS A 352 7.25 21.02 11.27
N GLU A 353 7.29 21.87 12.31
CA GLU A 353 8.47 22.61 12.74
C GLU A 353 9.59 21.69 13.24
N GLU A 354 9.26 20.60 13.92
CA GLU A 354 10.24 19.60 14.36
C GLU A 354 10.79 18.77 13.20
N PHE A 355 9.92 18.33 12.29
CA PHE A 355 10.33 17.62 11.09
C PHE A 355 11.26 18.49 10.22
N LYS A 356 10.97 19.79 10.11
CA LYS A 356 11.79 20.75 9.36
C LYS A 356 13.20 20.97 9.91
N ARG A 357 13.51 20.49 11.11
CA ARG A 357 14.87 20.57 11.66
C ARG A 357 15.86 19.63 10.96
N LEU A 358 15.39 18.68 10.14
CA LEU A 358 16.22 17.83 9.29
C LEU A 358 17.10 18.63 8.33
N GLY A 359 16.60 19.73 7.79
CA GLY A 359 17.33 20.57 6.84
C GLY A 359 16.41 21.28 5.86
N THR A 360 16.86 21.45 4.62
CA THR A 360 16.04 22.01 3.53
C THR A 360 15.25 20.89 2.86
N PRO A 361 13.91 20.92 2.87
CA PRO A 361 13.11 19.88 2.22
C PRO A 361 13.45 19.73 0.74
N THR A 362 13.38 18.50 0.23
CA THR A 362 13.40 18.22 -1.21
C THR A 362 12.14 18.81 -1.87
N ILE A 363 10.99 18.60 -1.24
CA ILE A 363 9.72 19.25 -1.57
C ILE A 363 8.91 19.50 -0.28
N GLU A 364 8.16 20.59 -0.26
CA GLU A 364 7.26 20.96 0.84
C GLU A 364 5.94 21.47 0.25
N THR A 365 4.84 20.89 0.70
CA THR A 365 3.47 21.38 0.48
C THR A 365 2.89 21.89 1.80
N GLU A 366 1.63 22.31 1.79
CA GLU A 366 0.93 22.68 3.03
C GLU A 366 0.85 21.51 4.00
N ASP A 367 0.57 20.32 3.47
CA ASP A 367 0.18 19.10 4.18
C ASP A 367 1.19 17.94 4.07
N ALA A 368 2.32 18.13 3.41
CA ALA A 368 3.39 17.15 3.35
C ALA A 368 4.79 17.78 3.24
N ILE A 369 5.80 17.03 3.67
CA ILE A 369 7.22 17.38 3.53
C ILE A 369 7.99 16.12 3.16
N VAL A 370 8.90 16.23 2.18
CA VAL A 370 9.82 15.15 1.80
C VAL A 370 11.25 15.62 1.97
N TYR A 371 12.07 14.73 2.55
CA TYR A 371 13.51 14.80 2.51
C TYR A 371 14.04 13.53 1.86
N GLU A 372 15.09 13.69 1.05
CA GLU A 372 15.84 12.56 0.50
C GLU A 372 17.29 12.62 0.94
N SER A 373 17.83 11.45 1.25
CA SER A 373 19.25 11.16 1.39
C SER A 373 19.71 10.28 0.22
N PRO A 374 21.01 9.89 0.14
CA PRO A 374 21.48 9.00 -0.91
C PRO A 374 20.75 7.65 -0.99
N THR A 375 20.22 7.14 0.13
CA THR A 375 19.54 5.84 0.19
C THR A 375 18.08 5.91 0.64
N TYR A 376 17.67 6.95 1.36
CA TYR A 376 16.35 6.97 1.99
C TYR A 376 15.51 8.20 1.61
N SER A 377 14.21 7.98 1.43
CA SER A 377 13.21 9.05 1.41
C SER A 377 12.46 9.02 2.73
N ILE A 378 12.46 10.14 3.47
CA ILE A 378 11.64 10.31 4.66
C ILE A 378 10.58 11.37 4.39
N ARG A 379 9.32 11.00 4.64
CA ARG A 379 8.15 11.80 4.27
C ARG A 379 7.26 12.01 5.47
N MET A 380 6.83 13.25 5.68
CA MET A 380 5.80 13.62 6.65
C MET A 380 4.50 13.91 5.92
N PHE A 381 3.41 13.32 6.39
CA PHE A 381 2.05 13.57 5.92
C PHE A 381 1.23 14.12 7.09
N ILE A 382 0.74 15.35 6.96
CA ILE A 382 -0.05 16.03 7.99
C ILE A 382 -1.50 15.60 7.85
N GLY A 383 -2.06 15.03 8.91
CA GLY A 383 -3.47 14.65 9.01
C GLY A 383 -4.37 15.86 9.27
N SER A 384 -5.66 15.72 8.95
CA SER A 384 -6.68 16.74 9.18
C SER A 384 -6.88 17.08 10.67
N ASN A 385 -6.53 16.16 11.56
CA ASN A 385 -6.59 16.30 13.01
C ASN A 385 -5.31 16.89 13.64
N GLY A 386 -4.33 17.29 12.82
CA GLY A 386 -3.04 17.82 13.28
C GLY A 386 -2.03 16.76 13.72
N THR A 387 -2.37 15.47 13.68
CA THR A 387 -1.39 14.38 13.84
C THR A 387 -0.64 14.14 12.54
N ALA A 388 0.56 13.56 12.61
CA ALA A 388 1.36 13.28 11.42
C ALA A 388 1.61 11.79 11.23
N ARG A 389 1.61 11.36 9.97
CA ARG A 389 2.19 10.08 9.54
C ARG A 389 3.59 10.34 9.03
N ILE A 390 4.56 9.56 9.50
CA ILE A 390 5.93 9.61 9.01
C ILE A 390 6.23 8.31 8.29
N ARG A 391 6.72 8.40 7.06
CA ARG A 391 7.12 7.26 6.23
C ARG A 391 8.62 7.31 5.98
N VAL A 392 9.26 6.15 5.95
CA VAL A 392 10.60 5.96 5.39
C VAL A 392 10.56 4.87 4.32
N THR A 393 11.22 5.11 3.19
CA THR A 393 11.44 4.14 2.09
C THR A 393 12.90 4.16 1.65
N GLU A 394 13.35 3.08 1.03
CA GLU A 394 14.59 3.07 0.23
C GLU A 394 14.30 3.64 -1.17
N ILE A 395 15.28 4.30 -1.82
CA ILE A 395 15.14 4.99 -3.13
C ILE A 395 15.82 4.24 -4.28
#